data_AF-A0A944WQL5-F1
#
_entry.id   AF-A0A944WQL5-F1
#
_cell.length_a   1.000
_cell.length_b   1.000
_cell.length_c   1.000
_cell.angle_alpha   90.00
_cell.angle_beta   90.00
_cell.angle_gamma   90.00
#
_symmetry.space_group_name_H-M   'P 1'
#
loop_
_entity.id
_entity.type
_entity.pdbx_description
1 polymer ?
#
loop_
_entity_poly.entity_id
_entity_poly.type
_entity_poly.pdbx_seq_one_letter_code
_entity_poly.pdbx_strand_id
1 'polypeptide(L)'
;MANEFNPDLPSNILIFEVRRDPALYTGFADRMEEVMETYKLSEAERAAWRSVDVVALAELGVHPYFLPQVTRLIHGSADNDSNSNAAQAYRKAFGDQIVEHEKK
;
A
#
# COMPACT_ATOMS: atom_id res chain seq x y z
N MET A 1 16.86 -5.54 -0.95
CA MET A 1 16.14 -6.75 -0.48
C MET A 1 15.03 -6.23 0.40
N ALA A 2 13.76 -6.49 0.08
CA ALA A 2 12.68 -6.15 1.00
C ALA A 2 12.93 -6.89 2.33
N ASN A 3 12.81 -6.21 3.47
CA ASN A 3 12.90 -6.88 4.76
C ASN A 3 11.88 -8.02 4.85
N GLU A 4 12.15 -8.96 5.76
CA GLU A 4 11.22 -10.03 6.09
C GLU A 4 9.85 -9.45 6.47
N PHE A 5 8.78 -10.06 5.95
CA PHE A 5 7.40 -9.66 6.23
C PHE A 5 7.16 -9.57 7.74
N ASN A 6 6.61 -8.45 8.21
CA ASN A 6 6.27 -8.23 9.60
C ASN A 6 4.74 -8.29 9.79
N PRO A 7 4.17 -9.41 10.29
CA PRO A 7 2.72 -9.56 10.45
C PRO A 7 2.11 -8.56 11.43
N ASP A 8 2.89 -8.05 12.39
CA ASP A 8 2.44 -7.13 13.42
C ASP A 8 2.59 -5.65 13.03
N LEU A 9 3.08 -5.36 11.82
CA LEU A 9 3.23 -3.99 11.34
C LEU A 9 1.85 -3.33 11.19
N PRO A 10 1.60 -2.16 11.84
CA PRO A 10 0.30 -1.49 11.81
C PRO A 10 -0.25 -1.24 10.40
N SER A 11 0.62 -0.93 9.44
CA SER A 11 0.23 -0.76 8.03
C SER A 11 -0.45 -2.00 7.43
N ASN A 12 -0.06 -3.22 7.82
CA ASN A 12 -0.71 -4.44 7.33
C ASN A 12 -2.15 -4.57 7.86
N ILE A 13 -2.36 -4.23 9.14
CA ILE A 13 -3.67 -4.24 9.78
C ILE A 13 -4.57 -3.17 9.15
N LEU A 14 -4.06 -1.95 9.01
CA LEU A 14 -4.76 -0.82 8.38
C LEU A 14 -5.25 -1.21 6.98
N ILE A 15 -4.37 -1.71 6.11
CA ILE A 15 -4.75 -2.09 4.73
C ILE A 15 -5.81 -3.19 4.74
N PHE A 16 -5.65 -4.20 5.61
CA PHE A 16 -6.57 -5.31 5.69
C PHE A 16 -7.98 -4.88 6.11
N GLU A 17 -8.10 -3.98 7.08
CA GLU A 17 -9.38 -3.52 7.62
C GLU A 17 -10.02 -2.47 6.71
N VAL A 18 -9.29 -1.43 6.31
CA VAL A 18 -9.82 -0.31 5.51
C VAL A 18 -10.33 -0.79 4.14
N ARG A 19 -9.64 -1.74 3.49
CA ARG A 19 -10.09 -2.25 2.18
C ARG A 19 -11.42 -3.04 2.24
N ARG A 20 -11.85 -3.46 3.43
CA ARG A 20 -13.07 -4.27 3.65
C ARG A 20 -14.26 -3.41 4.03
N ASP A 21 -14.04 -2.16 4.42
CA ASP A 21 -15.09 -1.22 4.79
C ASP A 21 -15.25 -0.15 3.70
N PRO A 22 -16.33 -0.19 2.90
CA PRO A 22 -16.60 0.81 1.88
C PRO A 22 -16.65 2.25 2.41
N ALA A 23 -17.06 2.45 3.67
CA ALA A 23 -17.16 3.76 4.29
C ALA A 23 -15.79 4.33 4.69
N LEU A 24 -14.81 3.47 4.97
CA LEU A 24 -13.42 3.87 5.20
C LEU A 24 -12.62 3.99 3.91
N TYR A 25 -12.91 3.12 2.93
CA TYR A 25 -12.32 3.16 1.60
C TYR A 25 -12.66 4.47 0.86
N THR A 26 -13.93 4.88 0.90
CA THR A 26 -14.39 6.10 0.24
C THR A 26 -13.91 7.32 1.05
N GLY A 27 -13.05 8.15 0.44
CA GLY A 27 -12.45 9.30 1.13
C GLY A 27 -11.29 8.92 2.06
N PHE A 28 -10.63 7.78 1.83
CA PHE A 28 -9.42 7.43 2.58
C PHE A 28 -8.33 8.49 2.43
N ALA A 29 -8.09 8.97 1.19
CA ALA A 29 -7.06 9.96 0.91
C ALA A 29 -7.23 11.25 1.73
N ASP A 30 -8.48 11.72 1.89
CA ASP A 30 -8.80 12.94 2.64
C ASP A 30 -8.62 12.77 4.16
N ARG A 31 -8.73 11.54 4.67
CA ARG A 31 -8.64 11.19 6.10
C ARG A 31 -7.37 10.41 6.43
N MET A 32 -6.42 10.33 5.51
CA MET A 32 -5.27 9.42 5.61
C MET A 32 -4.51 9.64 6.92
N GLU A 33 -4.22 10.88 7.31
CA GLU A 33 -3.53 11.19 8.57
C GLU A 33 -4.29 10.70 9.82
N GLU A 34 -5.61 10.89 9.87
CA GLU A 34 -6.44 10.45 10.99
C GLU A 34 -6.46 8.92 11.11
N VAL A 35 -6.53 8.22 9.97
CA VAL A 35 -6.48 6.76 9.93
C VAL A 35 -5.11 6.27 10.37
N MET A 36 -4.02 6.83 9.85
CA MET A 36 -2.66 6.44 10.25
C MET A 36 -2.44 6.63 11.76
N GLU A 37 -2.95 7.72 12.34
CA GLU A 37 -2.90 7.97 13.79
C GLU A 37 -3.70 6.93 14.58
N THR A 38 -4.92 6.61 14.12
CA THR A 38 -5.81 5.63 14.77
C THR A 38 -5.16 4.24 14.88
N TYR A 39 -4.48 3.81 13.82
CA TYR A 39 -3.74 2.55 13.78
C TYR A 39 -2.35 2.64 14.42
N LYS A 40 -1.94 3.82 14.92
CA LYS A 40 -0.65 4.07 15.59
C LYS A 40 0.55 3.72 14.71
N LEU A 41 0.48 4.09 13.43
CA LEU A 41 1.60 3.94 12.52
C LEU A 41 2.81 4.72 13.05
N SER A 42 3.98 4.10 12.93
CA SER A 42 5.24 4.78 13.19
C SER A 42 5.47 5.92 12.19
N GLU A 43 6.35 6.87 12.52
CA GLU A 43 6.64 7.98 11.60
C GLU A 43 7.24 7.49 10.27
N ALA A 44 8.01 6.39 10.29
CA ALA A 44 8.55 5.77 9.09
C ALA A 44 7.44 5.25 8.18
N GLU A 45 6.43 4.56 8.75
CA GLU A 45 5.25 4.14 8.00
C GLU A 45 4.51 5.35 7.44
N ARG A 46 4.24 6.37 8.27
CA ARG A 46 3.50 7.57 7.85
C ARG A 46 4.19 8.30 6.71
N ALA A 47 5.51 8.45 6.76
CA ALA A 47 6.28 9.07 5.69
C ALA A 47 6.15 8.29 4.37
N ALA A 48 6.20 6.96 4.43
CA ALA A 48 6.04 6.10 3.26
C ALA A 48 4.61 6.18 2.68
N TRP A 49 3.58 6.25 3.53
CA TRP A 49 2.19 6.45 3.09
C TRP A 49 1.97 7.80 2.41
N ARG A 50 2.47 8.91 3.00
CA ARG A 50 2.35 10.26 2.44
C ARG A 50 2.98 10.39 1.05
N SER A 51 4.09 9.70 0.84
CA SER A 51 4.84 9.70 -0.43
C SER A 51 4.40 8.61 -1.40
N VAL A 52 3.48 7.72 -0.98
CA VAL A 52 3.08 6.52 -1.72
C VAL A 52 4.29 5.64 -2.06
N ASP A 53 5.27 5.60 -1.17
CA ASP A 53 6.50 4.83 -1.33
C ASP A 53 6.27 3.36 -0.96
N VAL A 54 5.73 2.62 -1.93
CA VAL A 54 5.47 1.18 -1.78
C VAL A 54 6.74 0.34 -1.64
N VAL A 55 7.91 0.85 -2.04
CA VAL A 55 9.20 0.18 -1.83
C VAL A 55 9.59 0.32 -0.36
N ALA A 56 9.53 1.53 0.19
CA ALA A 56 9.77 1.75 1.61
C ALA A 56 8.78 0.95 2.48
N LEU A 57 7.50 0.87 2.10
CA LEU A 57 6.53 0.03 2.80
C LEU A 57 6.90 -1.47 2.75
N ALA A 58 7.37 -1.97 1.61
CA ALA A 58 7.87 -3.34 1.50
C ALA A 58 9.10 -3.57 2.40
N GLU A 59 10.02 -2.62 2.42
CA GLU A 59 11.20 -2.63 3.30
C GLU A 59 10.85 -2.48 4.79
N LEU A 60 9.70 -1.91 5.15
CA LEU A 60 9.21 -1.88 6.53
C LEU A 60 8.53 -3.19 6.95
N GLY A 61 8.24 -4.08 6.00
CA GLY A 61 7.59 -5.38 6.25
C GLY A 61 6.11 -5.43 5.89
N VAL A 62 5.61 -4.49 5.07
CA VAL A 62 4.26 -4.64 4.47
C VAL A 62 4.24 -5.86 3.55
N HIS A 63 3.20 -6.67 3.68
CA HIS A 63 3.05 -7.88 2.88
C HIS A 63 2.93 -7.54 1.38
N PRO A 64 3.62 -8.25 0.47
CA PRO A 64 3.59 -7.95 -0.97
C PRO A 64 2.19 -7.88 -1.59
N TYR A 65 1.27 -8.74 -1.14
CA TYR A 65 -0.15 -8.72 -1.56
C TYR A 65 -0.86 -7.38 -1.27
N PHE A 66 -0.42 -6.63 -0.27
CA PHE A 66 -1.02 -5.36 0.13
C PHE A 66 -0.43 -4.14 -0.57
N LEU A 67 0.77 -4.23 -1.16
CA LEU A 67 1.43 -3.10 -1.81
C LEU A 67 0.60 -2.50 -2.97
N PRO A 68 -0.03 -3.29 -3.86
CA PRO A 68 -0.94 -2.73 -4.87
C PRO A 68 -2.22 -2.11 -4.27
N GLN A 69 -2.59 -2.45 -3.04
CA GLN A 69 -3.77 -1.89 -2.39
C GLN A 69 -3.50 -0.50 -1.82
N VAL A 70 -2.26 -0.21 -1.41
CA VAL A 70 -1.83 1.13 -0.98
C VAL A 70 -2.10 2.15 -2.08
N THR A 71 -1.65 1.87 -3.31
CA THR A 71 -1.87 2.80 -4.43
C THR A 71 -3.35 2.96 -4.78
N ARG A 72 -4.16 1.90 -4.64
CA ARG A 72 -5.61 1.95 -4.85
C ARG A 72 -6.38 2.69 -3.77
N LEU A 73 -5.93 2.67 -2.53
CA LEU A 73 -6.52 3.43 -1.42
C LEU A 73 -6.33 4.94 -1.63
N ILE A 74 -5.21 5.34 -2.24
CA ILE A 74 -4.85 6.75 -2.44
C ILE A 74 -5.38 7.31 -3.77
N HIS A 75 -5.21 6.57 -4.87
CA HIS A 75 -5.61 7.04 -6.20
C HIS A 75 -7.02 6.61 -6.62
N GLY A 76 -7.69 5.81 -5.80
CA GLY A 76 -8.97 5.19 -6.11
C GLY A 76 -8.85 3.97 -7.03
N SER A 77 -10.00 3.38 -7.31
CA SER A 77 -10.19 2.19 -8.17
C SER A 77 -10.97 2.48 -9.45
N ALA A 78 -11.26 3.76 -9.73
CA ALA A 78 -11.84 4.17 -11.01
C ALA A 78 -10.89 3.75 -12.14
N ASP A 79 -11.43 3.15 -13.20
CA ASP A 79 -10.70 2.65 -14.35
C ASP A 79 -9.55 1.69 -13.99
N ASN A 80 -9.77 0.72 -13.07
CA ASN A 80 -8.81 -0.32 -12.61
C ASN A 80 -8.40 -1.31 -13.72
N ASP A 81 -8.00 -0.77 -14.86
CA ASP A 81 -7.25 -1.41 -15.93
C ASP A 81 -5.76 -1.08 -15.78
N SER A 82 -4.96 -1.58 -16.71
CA SER A 82 -3.51 -1.42 -16.68
C SER A 82 -3.06 0.06 -16.74
N ASN A 83 -3.90 0.98 -17.22
CA ASN A 83 -3.60 2.40 -17.35
C ASN A 83 -4.04 3.25 -16.16
N SER A 84 -4.73 2.66 -15.17
CA SER A 84 -5.12 3.37 -13.94
C SER A 84 -3.96 4.08 -13.25
N ASN A 85 -4.23 5.21 -12.59
CA ASN A 85 -3.23 5.92 -11.78
C ASN A 85 -2.57 5.01 -10.75
N ALA A 86 -3.34 4.10 -10.13
CA ALA A 86 -2.82 3.12 -9.19
C ALA A 86 -1.86 2.10 -9.84
N ALA A 87 -2.18 1.61 -11.05
CA ALA A 87 -1.32 0.69 -11.80
C ALA A 87 -0.04 1.37 -12.29
N GLN A 88 -0.13 2.63 -12.73
CA GLN A 88 1.04 3.41 -13.16
C GLN A 88 1.96 3.76 -11.99
N ALA A 89 1.41 4.15 -10.83
CA ALA A 89 2.17 4.41 -9.62
C ALA A 89 2.92 3.14 -9.14
N TYR A 90 2.24 1.99 -9.14
CA TYR A 90 2.83 0.72 -8.74
C TYR A 90 3.94 0.27 -9.70
N ARG A 91 3.74 0.38 -11.02
CA ARG A 91 4.79 0.11 -12.02
C ARG A 91 5.99 1.05 -11.87
N LYS A 92 5.77 2.33 -11.59
CA LYS A 92 6.87 3.28 -11.39
C LYS A 92 7.73 2.90 -10.18
N ALA A 93 7.11 2.39 -9.13
CA ALA A 93 7.82 2.04 -7.90
C ALA A 93 8.65 0.74 -8.02
N PHE A 94 8.15 -0.27 -8.75
CA PHE A 94 8.82 -1.58 -8.86
C PHE A 94 9.46 -1.88 -10.22
N GLY A 95 9.18 -1.09 -11.27
CA GLY A 95 9.67 -1.33 -12.63
C GLY A 95 9.32 -2.73 -13.16
N ASP A 96 10.26 -3.35 -13.87
CA ASP A 96 10.19 -4.74 -14.39
C ASP A 96 10.53 -5.82 -13.34
N GLN A 97 10.73 -5.47 -12.07
CA GLN A 97 11.12 -6.45 -11.04
C GLN A 97 10.01 -7.42 -10.62
N ILE A 98 8.84 -7.34 -11.26
CA ILE A 98 7.67 -8.19 -10.99
C ILE A 98 7.57 -9.31 -12.03
N VAL A 99 8.67 -9.95 -12.44
CA VAL A 99 8.59 -11.28 -13.05
C VAL A 99 9.82 -12.11 -12.70
N GLU A 100 9.81 -12.75 -11.54
CA GLU A 100 10.44 -14.06 -11.39
C GLU A 100 9.41 -15.04 -10.83
N HIS A 101 8.62 -15.61 -11.73
CA HIS A 101 8.06 -16.93 -11.48
C HIS A 101 9.16 -17.95 -11.79
N GLU A 102 9.91 -18.38 -10.78
CA GLU A 102 10.57 -19.68 -10.86
C GLU A 102 9.46 -20.74 -10.87
N LYS A 103 9.10 -21.20 -12.08
CA LYS A 103 8.38 -22.46 -12.24
C LYS A 103 9.31 -23.57 -11.74
N LYS A 104 8.98 -24.17 -10.59
CA LYS A 104 9.38 -25.54 -10.29
C LYS A 104 8.45 -26.53 -10.97
#